data_AF-A0A428UWM7-F1
#
_entry.id   AF-A0A428UWM7-F1
#
_cell.length_a   1.000
_cell.length_b   1.000
_cell.length_c   1.000
_cell.angle_alpha   90.00
_cell.angle_beta   90.00
_cell.angle_gamma   90.00
#
_symmetry.space_group_name_H-M   'P 1'
#
loop_
_entity.id
_entity.type
_entity.pdbx_description
1 polymer ?
#
loop_
_entity_poly.entity_id
_entity_poly.type
_entity_poly.pdbx_seq_one_letter_code
_entity_poly.pdbx_strand_id
1 'polypeptide(L)'
;MLSAVAGIFRAGVARQSASRTFLRVSAPTLTSIRCLNSVPPTTPALATAPSPTSNRIREIVAQTISNIGSKRETAAYLRVFTVTSQKFAVIKVGGAILQENLDELCASILLLSELGLYPVIVHGGGPQLNSLLEAAGVVPQFEGGIRVTDAKTLSIARKLFLEENSRFIERLDSLGVATRAIQGAFGATYLDTEKWQYVGKITEVRTQAIEASLAAGYVPILTSMAEGDDGHLLNVNADVAAAELARALNPLKVVYLSEKGGLFDGEDKKISQINLDEEYDYLMAQPWCIYGTRLKIRQVRDLLNDLPRSSSVAIIHPSDLEKELFTDSGAGTLIRLGDRIRKATSIHDLDDIEKLKAALVGSSKGLETEVDRFIETLKENKFSAYYDDAMQCVAIVVPEGENQAMAVLTSLSTTKSGWLSGIMDNIFTAIKKDYPVLAWVVNERDENLTWFFEKSDGSSHDNNGRVLFYYGCGMRSEALVPIYEDFLSGGRAMLGESK
;
A
#
# COMPACT_ATOMS: atom_id res chain seq x y z
N MET A 1 79.29 -7.48 1.45
CA MET A 1 80.34 -6.44 1.41
C MET A 1 79.65 -5.10 1.63
N LEU A 2 79.80 -4.48 2.82
CA LEU A 2 80.65 -3.28 3.09
C LEU A 2 80.09 -2.04 2.35
N SER A 3 79.86 -0.85 2.88
CA SER A 3 80.30 -0.08 4.07
C SER A 3 79.43 1.20 4.06
N ALA A 4 78.80 1.72 5.13
CA ALA A 4 79.32 2.48 6.28
C ALA A 4 80.20 3.72 5.97
N VAL A 5 79.93 4.79 6.75
CA VAL A 5 80.77 5.98 7.13
C VAL A 5 80.69 7.20 6.17
N ALA A 6 80.01 8.30 6.51
CA ALA A 6 80.25 9.38 7.50
C ALA A 6 81.36 10.40 7.11
N GLY A 7 81.02 11.70 7.17
CA GLY A 7 81.95 12.81 6.98
C GLY A 7 81.34 14.15 7.42
N ILE A 8 81.85 14.67 8.53
CA ILE A 8 81.49 15.90 9.25
C ILE A 8 82.29 17.08 8.69
N PHE A 9 81.73 18.29 8.66
CA PHE A 9 82.50 19.51 8.95
C PHE A 9 81.68 20.54 9.74
N ARG A 10 82.28 21.00 10.85
CA ARG A 10 81.85 22.06 11.77
C ARG A 10 82.71 23.31 11.52
N ALA A 11 82.11 24.49 11.69
CA ALA A 11 82.71 25.73 12.24
C ALA A 11 81.51 26.58 12.71
N GLY A 12 81.32 26.97 13.98
CA GLY A 12 82.17 27.83 14.83
C GLY A 12 81.97 29.29 14.40
N VAL A 13 81.32 30.19 15.14
CA VAL A 13 81.88 30.96 16.28
C VAL A 13 80.80 31.79 17.03
N ALA A 14 80.94 31.85 18.37
CA ALA A 14 80.58 32.83 19.44
C ALA A 14 79.49 33.94 19.22
N ARG A 15 78.48 34.18 20.09
CA ARG A 15 78.30 34.45 21.56
C ARG A 15 78.10 35.94 21.90
N GLN A 16 77.04 36.20 22.71
CA GLN A 16 76.72 37.31 23.67
C GLN A 16 75.43 38.07 23.31
N SER A 17 74.29 37.85 24.00
CA SER A 17 73.87 38.22 25.37
C SER A 17 73.57 39.71 25.57
N ALA A 18 72.29 40.08 25.63
CA ALA A 18 71.75 41.05 26.58
C ALA A 18 70.22 41.02 26.56
N SER A 19 69.65 41.26 27.74
CA SER A 19 68.28 41.04 28.14
C SER A 19 67.53 42.37 28.22
N ARG A 20 66.25 42.39 27.81
CA ARG A 20 65.08 42.92 28.55
C ARG A 20 64.01 43.61 27.68
N THR A 21 62.83 42.98 27.75
CA THR A 21 61.47 43.55 27.74
C THR A 21 60.92 44.16 26.45
N PHE A 22 60.12 43.37 25.72
CA PHE A 22 58.98 43.88 24.96
C PHE A 22 57.74 43.01 25.22
N LEU A 23 56.60 43.70 25.27
CA LEU A 23 55.27 43.25 25.66
C LEU A 23 54.80 42.01 24.89
N ARG A 24 54.14 41.08 25.61
CA ARG A 24 53.38 39.97 25.01
C ARG A 24 52.24 40.54 24.16
N VAL A 25 52.30 40.31 22.85
CA VAL A 25 51.12 40.26 21.98
C VAL A 25 50.95 38.82 21.55
N SER A 26 49.83 38.22 21.94
CA SER A 26 49.46 36.84 21.63
C SER A 26 49.22 36.69 20.13
N ALA A 27 49.91 35.75 19.47
CA ALA A 27 49.61 35.34 18.10
C ALA A 27 48.34 34.45 18.08
N PRO A 28 47.45 34.58 17.08
CA PRO A 28 46.24 33.79 17.01
C PRO A 28 46.56 32.36 16.56
N THR A 29 45.90 31.41 17.21
CA THR A 29 45.90 29.97 16.90
C THR A 29 45.39 29.69 15.48
N LEU A 30 46.11 28.83 14.76
CA LEU A 30 45.73 28.27 13.47
C LEU A 30 44.46 27.43 13.61
N THR A 31 43.35 27.93 13.08
CA THR A 31 42.08 27.19 12.97
C THR A 31 41.90 26.71 11.53
N SER A 32 41.74 25.39 11.39
CA SER A 32 41.09 24.63 10.31
C SER A 32 40.56 25.44 9.11
N ILE A 33 41.15 25.18 7.94
CA ILE A 33 40.64 25.63 6.63
C ILE A 33 39.26 24.97 6.41
N ARG A 34 38.18 25.75 6.50
CA ARG A 34 36.86 25.37 5.98
C ARG A 34 36.80 25.75 4.50
N CYS A 35 36.66 24.76 3.63
CA CYS A 35 36.29 24.98 2.23
C CYS A 35 34.90 25.63 2.17
N LEU A 36 34.81 26.75 1.47
CA LEU A 36 33.57 27.45 1.14
C LEU A 36 32.86 26.69 0.01
N ASN A 37 31.87 25.87 0.34
CA ASN A 37 30.82 25.49 -0.61
C ASN A 37 29.79 26.61 -0.64
N SER A 38 29.95 27.57 -1.55
CA SER A 38 28.91 28.55 -1.87
C SER A 38 27.94 27.94 -2.88
N VAL A 39 26.91 27.27 -2.39
CA VAL A 39 25.65 27.02 -3.14
C VAL A 39 24.77 28.26 -2.93
N PRO A 40 24.14 28.85 -3.96
CA PRO A 40 23.24 29.97 -3.76
C PRO A 40 22.04 29.52 -2.90
N PRO A 41 21.45 30.39 -2.06
CA PRO A 41 20.36 29.99 -1.21
C PRO A 41 19.11 29.75 -2.08
N THR A 42 18.75 28.49 -2.28
CA THR A 42 17.37 28.13 -2.58
C THR A 42 16.53 28.58 -1.39
N THR A 43 15.52 29.41 -1.65
CA THR A 43 14.57 29.90 -0.66
C THR A 43 14.09 28.73 0.21
N PRO A 44 14.31 28.72 1.54
CA PRO A 44 13.76 27.66 2.35
C PRO A 44 12.28 28.01 2.54
N ALA A 45 11.39 27.35 1.80
CA ALA A 45 10.07 27.11 2.33
C ALA A 45 10.29 26.27 3.61
N LEU A 46 10.35 26.95 4.75
CA LEU A 46 10.44 26.30 6.05
C LEU A 46 9.09 25.61 6.28
N ALA A 47 8.99 24.34 5.90
CA ALA A 47 7.85 23.53 6.27
C ALA A 47 7.90 23.33 7.79
N THR A 48 7.08 24.09 8.50
CA THR A 48 6.76 23.79 9.90
C THR A 48 5.82 22.58 9.94
N ALA A 49 5.73 21.91 11.09
CA ALA A 49 4.68 20.94 11.44
C ALA A 49 3.31 21.31 10.83
N PRO A 50 2.42 20.34 10.51
CA PRO A 50 1.22 20.56 9.70
C PRO A 50 0.55 21.87 10.06
N SER A 51 0.59 22.82 9.12
CA SER A 51 0.09 24.16 9.36
C SER A 51 -1.40 24.09 9.74
N PRO A 52 -1.92 25.04 10.54
CA PRO A 52 -3.36 25.13 10.82
C PRO A 52 -4.21 25.08 9.53
N THR A 53 -3.64 25.52 8.41
CA THR A 53 -4.20 25.48 7.06
C THR A 53 -4.37 24.06 6.53
N SER A 54 -3.38 23.16 6.67
CA SER A 54 -3.49 21.76 6.19
C SER A 54 -4.57 20.98 6.95
N ASN A 55 -4.73 21.23 8.25
CA ASN A 55 -5.82 20.63 9.04
C ASN A 55 -7.19 21.13 8.56
N ARG A 56 -7.31 22.44 8.28
CA ARG A 56 -8.55 23.01 7.73
C ARG A 56 -8.86 22.48 6.32
N ILE A 57 -7.86 22.33 5.46
CA ILE A 57 -8.04 21.74 4.12
C ILE A 57 -8.53 20.29 4.27
N ARG A 58 -7.93 19.50 5.17
CA ARG A 58 -8.40 18.14 5.46
C ARG A 58 -9.84 18.10 5.94
N GLU A 59 -10.23 19.00 6.84
CA GLU A 59 -11.63 19.09 7.31
C GLU A 59 -12.58 19.41 6.15
N ILE A 60 -12.23 20.37 5.30
CA ILE A 60 -13.05 20.74 4.12
C ILE A 60 -13.19 19.56 3.16
N VAL A 61 -12.09 18.86 2.86
CA VAL A 61 -12.12 17.72 1.94
C VAL A 61 -12.88 16.55 2.56
N ALA A 62 -12.68 16.24 3.84
CA ALA A 62 -13.44 15.22 4.56
C ALA A 62 -14.95 15.52 4.56
N GLN A 63 -15.34 16.77 4.80
CA GLN A 63 -16.75 17.20 4.75
C GLN A 63 -17.32 17.10 3.34
N THR A 64 -16.53 17.46 2.32
CA THR A 64 -16.92 17.37 0.91
C THR A 64 -17.16 15.92 0.49
N ILE A 65 -16.22 15.03 0.81
CA ILE A 65 -16.34 13.60 0.51
C ILE A 65 -17.51 12.98 1.29
N SER A 66 -17.71 13.37 2.56
CA SER A 66 -18.86 12.90 3.35
C SER A 66 -20.22 13.29 2.75
N ASN A 67 -20.28 14.39 1.99
CA ASN A 67 -21.50 14.90 1.39
C ASN A 67 -21.74 14.40 -0.04
N ILE A 68 -20.67 14.04 -0.78
CA ILE A 68 -20.73 13.69 -2.21
C ILE A 68 -20.43 12.22 -2.45
N GLY A 69 -19.45 11.67 -1.74
CA GLY A 69 -18.96 10.31 -1.90
C GLY A 69 -19.82 9.29 -1.17
N SER A 70 -19.59 8.01 -1.49
CA SER A 70 -20.23 6.93 -0.75
C SER A 70 -19.71 6.87 0.70
N LYS A 71 -20.46 6.22 1.60
CA LYS A 71 -19.98 5.96 2.98
C LYS A 71 -18.66 5.18 2.98
N ARG A 72 -18.49 4.26 2.02
CA ARG A 72 -17.26 3.47 1.85
C ARG A 72 -16.08 4.34 1.46
N GLU A 73 -16.26 5.23 0.48
CA GLU A 73 -15.25 6.20 0.06
C GLU A 73 -14.88 7.16 1.20
N THR A 74 -15.87 7.66 1.94
CA THR A 74 -15.65 8.53 3.10
C THR A 74 -14.79 7.84 4.16
N ALA A 75 -15.10 6.59 4.48
CA ALA A 75 -14.36 5.83 5.47
C ALA A 75 -12.98 5.39 4.98
N ALA A 76 -12.82 5.08 3.68
CA ALA A 76 -11.53 4.84 3.05
C ALA A 76 -10.63 6.09 3.13
N TYR A 77 -11.19 7.25 2.81
CA TYR A 77 -10.53 8.55 2.97
C TYR A 77 -10.09 8.77 4.42
N LEU A 78 -11.01 8.70 5.39
CA LEU A 78 -10.70 8.92 6.80
C LEU A 78 -9.59 8.00 7.31
N ARG A 79 -9.58 6.73 6.89
CA ARG A 79 -8.53 5.77 7.27
C ARG A 79 -7.15 6.25 6.88
N VAL A 80 -6.98 6.81 5.68
CA VAL A 80 -5.70 7.37 5.22
C VAL A 80 -5.20 8.47 6.16
N PHE A 81 -6.10 9.31 6.69
CA PHE A 81 -5.76 10.42 7.58
C PHE A 81 -5.57 10.05 9.04
N THR A 82 -6.02 8.86 9.47
CA THR A 82 -5.73 8.36 10.82
C THR A 82 -4.30 7.85 10.98
N VAL A 83 -3.59 7.63 9.87
CA VAL A 83 -2.24 7.05 9.88
C VAL A 83 -1.17 8.12 9.84
N THR A 84 -0.12 7.93 10.64
CA THR A 84 1.07 8.79 10.62
C THR A 84 1.71 8.79 9.24
N SER A 85 2.23 9.93 8.77
CA SER A 85 2.83 10.05 7.44
C SER A 85 3.92 9.00 7.14
N GLN A 86 4.66 8.52 8.15
CA GLN A 86 5.63 7.42 8.03
C GLN A 86 5.05 6.11 7.48
N LYS A 87 3.78 5.84 7.77
CA LYS A 87 3.08 4.61 7.39
C LYS A 87 2.08 4.85 6.26
N PHE A 88 2.15 5.99 5.58
CA PHE A 88 1.20 6.31 4.52
C PHE A 88 1.45 5.48 3.26
N ALA A 89 2.47 5.84 2.47
CA ALA A 89 2.70 5.21 1.18
C ALA A 89 4.18 5.14 0.79
N VAL A 90 4.57 4.05 0.13
CA VAL A 90 5.79 3.95 -0.67
C VAL A 90 5.40 3.93 -2.15
N ILE A 91 5.90 4.88 -2.94
CA ILE A 91 5.56 5.01 -4.36
C ILE A 91 6.81 4.75 -5.20
N LYS A 92 6.73 3.71 -6.04
CA LYS A 92 7.72 3.47 -7.07
C LYS A 92 7.33 4.21 -8.34
N VAL A 93 8.27 4.99 -8.87
CA VAL A 93 8.12 5.74 -10.13
C VAL A 93 9.02 5.11 -11.21
N GLY A 94 8.42 4.76 -12.34
CA GLY A 94 9.17 4.29 -13.51
C GLY A 94 9.90 5.42 -14.22
N GLY A 95 11.02 5.11 -14.89
CA GLY A 95 11.77 6.11 -15.65
C GLY A 95 10.95 6.76 -16.76
N ALA A 96 10.11 6.00 -17.46
CA ALA A 96 9.21 6.52 -18.51
C ALA A 96 8.24 7.57 -17.96
N ILE A 97 7.66 7.33 -16.77
CA ILE A 97 6.77 8.29 -16.09
C ILE A 97 7.48 9.62 -15.85
N LEU A 98 8.76 9.60 -15.46
CA LEU A 98 9.51 10.85 -15.30
C LEU A 98 9.69 11.60 -16.62
N GLN A 99 9.71 10.93 -17.77
CA GLN A 99 9.85 11.60 -19.07
C GLN A 99 8.52 12.10 -19.61
N GLU A 100 7.49 11.27 -19.53
CA GLU A 100 6.24 11.47 -20.27
C GLU A 100 5.09 12.02 -19.42
N ASN A 101 5.11 11.78 -18.09
CA ASN A 101 4.01 12.12 -17.19
C ASN A 101 4.49 12.84 -15.91
N LEU A 102 5.57 13.62 -16.02
CA LEU A 102 6.17 14.29 -14.87
C LEU A 102 5.20 15.30 -14.25
N ASP A 103 4.48 16.05 -15.08
CA ASP A 103 3.58 17.11 -14.62
C ASP A 103 2.37 16.53 -13.89
N GLU A 104 1.76 15.46 -14.43
CA GLU A 104 0.67 14.75 -13.78
C GLU A 104 1.11 14.18 -12.43
N LEU A 105 2.27 13.50 -12.40
CA LEU A 105 2.83 12.98 -11.15
C LEU A 105 3.07 14.08 -10.11
N CYS A 106 3.64 15.21 -10.53
CA CYS A 106 3.93 16.31 -9.62
C CYS A 106 2.66 16.97 -9.08
N ALA A 107 1.60 17.08 -9.90
CA ALA A 107 0.30 17.57 -9.47
C ALA A 107 -0.33 16.66 -8.41
N SER A 108 -0.25 15.34 -8.60
CA SER A 108 -0.75 14.38 -7.62
C SER A 108 0.02 14.43 -6.29
N ILE A 109 1.34 14.54 -6.34
CA ILE A 109 2.17 14.68 -5.13
C ILE A 109 1.87 16.00 -4.41
N LEU A 110 1.67 17.09 -5.15
CA LEU A 110 1.26 18.37 -4.58
C LEU A 110 -0.04 18.21 -3.77
N LEU A 111 -1.08 17.60 -4.36
CA LEU A 111 -2.34 17.38 -3.66
C LEU A 111 -2.15 16.57 -2.37
N LEU A 112 -1.37 15.48 -2.43
CA LEU A 112 -1.06 14.67 -1.24
C LEU A 112 -0.36 15.52 -0.16
N SER A 113 0.60 16.36 -0.55
CA SER A 113 1.34 17.21 0.38
C SER A 113 0.48 18.29 1.04
N GLU A 114 -0.47 18.88 0.31
CA GLU A 114 -1.45 19.85 0.85
C GLU A 114 -2.38 19.19 1.89
N LEU A 115 -2.73 17.92 1.64
CA LEU A 115 -3.46 17.07 2.57
C LEU A 115 -2.60 16.58 3.75
N GLY A 116 -1.31 16.93 3.81
CA GLY A 116 -0.37 16.50 4.86
C GLY A 116 0.02 15.02 4.77
N LEU A 117 -0.13 14.42 3.59
CA LEU A 117 0.27 13.06 3.27
C LEU A 117 1.58 13.09 2.48
N TYR A 118 2.63 12.52 3.07
CA TYR A 118 3.98 12.57 2.51
C TYR A 118 4.40 11.16 2.08
N PRO A 119 4.27 10.81 0.78
CA PRO A 119 4.71 9.50 0.30
C PRO A 119 6.24 9.41 0.28
N VAL A 120 6.79 8.22 0.51
CA VAL A 120 8.20 7.92 0.25
C VAL A 120 8.35 7.48 -1.20
N ILE A 121 9.12 8.22 -1.98
CA ILE A 121 9.22 7.98 -3.42
C ILE A 121 10.57 7.36 -3.76
N VAL A 122 10.55 6.27 -4.52
CA VAL A 122 11.75 5.69 -5.14
C VAL A 122 11.59 5.64 -6.66
N HIS A 123 12.60 6.08 -7.39
CA HIS A 123 12.55 6.08 -8.85
C HIS A 123 13.77 5.39 -9.48
N GLY A 124 13.58 4.96 -10.73
CA GLY A 124 14.65 4.51 -11.61
C GLY A 124 14.71 5.36 -12.89
N GLY A 125 15.47 4.89 -13.88
CA GLY A 125 15.65 5.59 -15.17
C GLY A 125 15.95 4.62 -16.32
N GLY A 126 15.19 3.53 -16.42
CA GLY A 126 15.46 2.43 -17.34
C GLY A 126 15.55 2.82 -18.82
N PRO A 127 14.50 3.44 -19.40
CA PRO A 127 14.50 3.92 -20.78
C PRO A 127 15.63 4.93 -21.06
N GLN A 128 15.80 5.92 -20.18
CA GLN A 128 16.84 6.94 -20.29
C GLN A 128 18.24 6.34 -20.29
N LEU A 129 18.47 5.33 -19.44
CA LEU A 129 19.75 4.65 -19.35
C LEU A 129 20.06 3.90 -20.64
N ASN A 130 19.08 3.25 -21.27
CA ASN A 130 19.29 2.58 -22.55
C ASN A 130 19.76 3.58 -23.62
N SER A 131 19.05 4.71 -23.76
CA SER A 131 19.41 5.73 -24.75
C SER A 131 20.81 6.32 -24.52
N LEU A 132 21.19 6.57 -23.26
CA LEU A 132 22.52 7.07 -22.93
C LEU A 132 23.63 6.04 -23.17
N LEU A 133 23.38 4.77 -22.88
CA LEU A 133 24.35 3.70 -23.14
C LEU A 133 24.59 3.54 -24.65
N GLU A 134 23.53 3.51 -25.44
CA GLU A 134 23.61 3.44 -26.90
C GLU A 134 24.40 4.63 -27.48
N ALA A 135 24.11 5.86 -27.02
CA ALA A 135 24.85 7.05 -27.41
C ALA A 135 26.34 7.01 -27.00
N ALA A 136 26.66 6.34 -25.89
CA ALA A 136 28.04 6.12 -25.42
C ALA A 136 28.74 4.91 -26.05
N GLY A 137 28.11 4.27 -27.04
CA GLY A 137 28.60 3.07 -27.73
C GLY A 137 28.65 1.83 -26.84
N VAL A 138 27.86 1.80 -25.76
CA VAL A 138 27.73 0.65 -24.85
C VAL A 138 26.44 -0.08 -25.19
N VAL A 139 26.54 -1.35 -25.59
CA VAL A 139 25.36 -2.17 -25.89
C VAL A 139 24.72 -2.62 -24.56
N PRO A 140 23.45 -2.28 -24.28
CA PRO A 140 22.78 -2.76 -23.08
C PRO A 140 22.71 -4.29 -23.04
N GLN A 141 23.16 -4.88 -21.93
CA GLN A 141 23.11 -6.33 -21.72
C GLN A 141 22.13 -6.67 -20.60
N PHE A 142 21.28 -7.67 -20.83
CA PHE A 142 20.33 -8.18 -19.86
C PHE A 142 20.46 -9.70 -19.76
N GLU A 143 20.52 -10.21 -18.54
CA GLU A 143 20.50 -11.63 -18.26
C GLU A 143 19.48 -11.93 -17.17
N GLY A 144 18.50 -12.81 -17.47
CA GLY A 144 17.41 -13.13 -16.55
C GLY A 144 16.50 -11.93 -16.21
N GLY A 145 16.46 -10.91 -17.07
CA GLY A 145 15.72 -9.66 -16.83
C GLY A 145 16.44 -8.65 -15.94
N ILE A 146 17.69 -8.94 -15.55
CA ILE A 146 18.55 -8.03 -14.79
C ILE A 146 19.59 -7.43 -15.73
N ARG A 147 19.82 -6.12 -15.62
CA ARG A 147 20.84 -5.43 -16.42
C ARG A 147 22.22 -5.75 -15.86
N VAL A 148 23.07 -6.35 -16.70
CA VAL A 148 24.50 -6.50 -16.36
C VAL A 148 25.10 -5.10 -16.26
N THR A 149 25.68 -4.77 -15.12
CA THR A 149 26.13 -3.40 -14.83
C THR A 149 27.62 -3.40 -14.58
N ASP A 150 28.40 -3.10 -15.63
CA ASP A 150 29.85 -2.89 -15.50
C ASP A 150 30.20 -1.51 -14.95
N ALA A 151 31.49 -1.25 -14.69
CA ALA A 151 31.93 0.03 -14.11
C ALA A 151 31.56 1.24 -14.98
N LYS A 152 31.60 1.09 -16.32
CA LYS A 152 31.24 2.15 -17.26
C LYS A 152 29.72 2.41 -17.22
N THR A 153 28.92 1.36 -17.26
CA THR A 153 27.46 1.39 -17.17
C THR A 153 27.01 1.98 -15.84
N LEU A 154 27.63 1.57 -14.73
CA LEU A 154 27.37 2.11 -13.39
C LEU A 154 27.62 3.61 -13.33
N SER A 155 28.72 4.09 -13.92
CA SER A 155 29.07 5.51 -13.94
C SER A 155 28.03 6.34 -14.70
N ILE A 156 27.53 5.83 -15.84
CA ILE A 156 26.47 6.47 -16.63
C ILE A 156 25.15 6.44 -15.86
N ALA A 157 24.78 5.30 -15.28
CA ALA A 157 23.56 5.14 -14.49
C ALA A 157 23.54 6.10 -13.29
N ARG A 158 24.67 6.24 -12.58
CA ARG A 158 24.79 7.15 -11.43
C ARG A 158 24.53 8.59 -11.83
N LYS A 159 25.18 9.04 -12.90
CA LYS A 159 25.00 10.41 -13.39
C LYS A 159 23.55 10.66 -13.77
N LEU A 160 22.97 9.75 -14.57
CA LEU A 160 21.58 9.84 -15.00
C LEU A 160 20.60 9.90 -13.81
N PHE A 161 20.73 9.00 -12.83
CA PHE A 161 19.77 8.95 -11.71
C PHE A 161 19.85 10.21 -10.85
N LEU A 162 21.04 10.79 -10.66
CA LEU A 162 21.18 12.07 -9.97
C LEU A 162 20.56 13.22 -10.77
N GLU A 163 20.75 13.25 -12.10
CA GLU A 163 20.15 14.26 -12.99
C GLU A 163 18.62 14.17 -12.99
N GLU A 164 18.06 12.96 -13.13
CA GLU A 164 16.61 12.73 -13.09
C GLU A 164 16.01 13.06 -11.72
N ASN A 165 16.71 12.71 -10.63
CA ASN A 165 16.28 13.04 -9.28
C ASN A 165 16.23 14.56 -9.07
N SER A 166 17.25 15.30 -9.51
CA SER A 166 17.28 16.76 -9.43
C SER A 166 16.17 17.37 -10.28
N ARG A 167 15.98 16.92 -11.54
CA ARG A 167 14.91 17.42 -12.41
C ARG A 167 13.53 17.22 -11.80
N PHE A 168 13.29 16.06 -11.18
CA PHE A 168 12.01 15.78 -10.52
C PHE A 168 11.80 16.67 -9.29
N ILE A 169 12.82 16.81 -8.45
CA ILE A 169 12.79 17.72 -7.28
C ILE A 169 12.55 19.16 -7.70
N GLU A 170 13.29 19.68 -8.68
CA GLU A 170 13.12 21.04 -9.18
C GLU A 170 11.69 21.29 -9.67
N ARG A 171 11.08 20.28 -10.31
CA ARG A 171 9.70 20.40 -10.76
C ARG A 171 8.72 20.47 -9.59
N LEU A 172 8.88 19.62 -8.58
CA LEU A 172 8.05 19.65 -7.37
C LEU A 172 8.24 20.94 -6.57
N ASP A 173 9.48 21.39 -6.41
CA ASP A 173 9.83 22.64 -5.73
C ASP A 173 9.21 23.84 -6.47
N SER A 174 9.15 23.83 -7.80
CA SER A 174 8.47 24.86 -8.61
C SER A 174 6.97 24.96 -8.35
N LEU A 175 6.36 23.90 -7.83
CA LEU A 175 4.96 23.84 -7.40
C LEU A 175 4.78 24.15 -5.91
N GLY A 176 5.87 24.38 -5.16
CA GLY A 176 5.84 24.64 -3.73
C GLY A 176 5.82 23.39 -2.86
N VAL A 177 6.03 22.20 -3.43
CA VAL A 177 6.11 20.95 -2.65
C VAL A 177 7.46 20.89 -1.93
N ALA A 178 7.44 20.72 -0.62
CA ALA A 178 8.67 20.53 0.15
C ALA A 178 9.22 19.12 -0.09
N THR A 179 10.38 19.01 -0.75
CA THR A 179 11.01 17.73 -1.07
C THR A 179 12.41 17.58 -0.48
N ARG A 180 12.88 16.34 -0.36
CA ARG A 180 14.26 16.06 0.08
C ARG A 180 14.83 14.87 -0.64
N ALA A 181 15.94 15.10 -1.37
CA ALA A 181 16.75 14.03 -1.92
C ALA A 181 17.38 13.20 -0.79
N ILE A 182 17.21 11.89 -0.84
CA ILE A 182 17.86 10.97 0.09
C ILE A 182 18.72 10.00 -0.71
N GLN A 183 19.98 9.90 -0.31
CA GLN A 183 20.98 8.98 -0.84
C GLN A 183 21.50 8.13 0.32
N GLY A 184 22.05 6.95 0.03
CA GLY A 184 22.58 6.05 1.05
C GLY A 184 21.51 5.43 1.95
N ALA A 185 20.25 5.40 1.54
CA ALA A 185 19.21 4.69 2.31
C ALA A 185 19.36 3.17 2.23
N PHE A 186 19.97 2.66 1.16
CA PHE A 186 20.11 1.23 0.91
C PHE A 186 21.55 0.77 1.16
N GLY A 187 21.72 -0.23 2.02
CA GLY A 187 22.94 -1.05 2.08
C GLY A 187 22.71 -2.36 1.34
N ALA A 188 23.71 -2.85 0.62
CA ALA A 188 23.58 -4.04 -0.22
C ALA A 188 24.88 -4.84 -0.32
N THR A 189 24.74 -6.14 -0.59
CA THR A 189 25.85 -6.96 -1.09
C THR A 189 25.75 -7.09 -2.61
N TYR A 190 26.81 -7.55 -3.25
CA TYR A 190 26.74 -7.99 -4.64
C TYR A 190 25.71 -9.11 -4.80
N LEU A 191 24.84 -9.00 -5.81
CA LEU A 191 23.86 -10.03 -6.10
C LEU A 191 24.53 -11.27 -6.72
N ASP A 192 25.39 -11.04 -7.70
CA ASP A 192 26.31 -12.02 -8.29
C ASP A 192 27.38 -11.24 -9.07
N THR A 193 28.61 -11.22 -8.57
CA THR A 193 29.71 -10.42 -9.13
C THR A 193 30.17 -10.94 -10.49
N GLU A 194 30.12 -12.25 -10.73
CA GLU A 194 30.56 -12.85 -12.00
C GLU A 194 29.52 -12.59 -13.09
N LYS A 195 28.24 -12.68 -12.72
CA LYS A 195 27.12 -12.62 -13.65
C LYS A 195 26.64 -11.21 -13.95
N TRP A 196 26.40 -10.42 -12.91
CA TRP A 196 25.76 -9.10 -13.03
C TRP A 196 26.66 -7.94 -12.62
N GLN A 197 27.85 -8.23 -12.09
CA GLN A 197 28.87 -7.26 -11.68
C GLN A 197 28.34 -6.28 -10.64
N TYR A 198 28.24 -4.97 -10.90
CA TYR A 198 27.82 -3.95 -9.93
C TYR A 198 26.29 -3.89 -9.75
N VAL A 199 25.66 -5.05 -9.54
CA VAL A 199 24.25 -5.18 -9.20
C VAL A 199 24.12 -5.65 -7.76
N GLY A 200 23.28 -4.97 -6.99
CA GLY A 200 23.14 -5.17 -5.55
C GLY A 200 21.91 -5.98 -5.16
N LYS A 201 22.06 -6.77 -4.10
CA LYS A 201 20.98 -7.32 -3.28
C LYS A 201 20.92 -6.50 -2.00
N ILE A 202 19.83 -5.76 -1.80
CA ILE A 202 19.63 -4.97 -0.57
C ILE A 202 19.64 -5.90 0.63
N THR A 203 20.43 -5.54 1.64
CA THR A 203 20.56 -6.24 2.92
C THR A 203 20.04 -5.41 4.07
N GLU A 204 20.05 -4.08 3.93
CA GLU A 204 19.52 -3.15 4.93
C GLU A 204 18.89 -1.90 4.30
N VAL A 205 17.91 -1.34 5.01
CA VAL A 205 17.31 -0.04 4.70
C VAL A 205 17.48 0.87 5.91
N ARG A 206 18.26 1.92 5.75
CA ARG A 206 18.55 2.93 6.78
C ARG A 206 17.46 4.00 6.76
N THR A 207 16.44 3.84 7.62
CA THR A 207 15.22 4.69 7.62
C THR A 207 15.39 6.07 8.27
N GLN A 208 16.46 6.30 9.04
CA GLN A 208 16.61 7.49 9.87
C GLN A 208 16.46 8.81 9.07
N ALA A 209 17.07 8.91 7.89
CA ALA A 209 16.96 10.10 7.05
C ALA A 209 15.56 10.28 6.45
N ILE A 210 14.89 9.17 6.12
CA ILE A 210 13.52 9.14 5.58
C ILE A 210 12.56 9.63 6.66
N GLU A 211 12.64 9.05 7.85
CA GLU A 211 11.79 9.40 8.99
C GLU A 211 11.97 10.86 9.41
N ALA A 212 13.21 11.36 9.46
CA ALA A 212 13.49 12.77 9.73
C ALA A 212 12.92 13.69 8.65
N SER A 213 12.92 13.25 7.38
CA SER A 213 12.29 14.00 6.30
C SER A 213 10.79 14.12 6.47
N LEU A 214 10.14 12.98 6.73
CA LEU A 214 8.69 12.89 6.92
C LEU A 214 8.23 13.68 8.15
N ALA A 215 8.97 13.58 9.26
CA ALA A 215 8.68 14.32 10.49
C ALA A 215 8.76 15.85 10.29
N ALA A 216 9.58 16.30 9.35
CA ALA A 216 9.70 17.70 8.98
C ALA A 216 8.70 18.13 7.87
N GLY A 217 7.83 17.24 7.40
CA GLY A 217 6.85 17.55 6.34
C GLY A 217 7.46 17.64 4.94
N TYR A 218 8.57 16.94 4.68
CA TYR A 218 9.19 16.87 3.36
C TYR A 218 8.98 15.51 2.73
N VAL A 219 8.59 15.48 1.46
CA VAL A 219 8.49 14.27 0.63
C VAL A 219 9.91 13.75 0.34
N PRO A 220 10.31 12.57 0.87
CA PRO A 220 11.62 12.00 0.59
C PRO A 220 11.62 11.33 -0.78
N ILE A 221 12.63 11.67 -1.60
CA ILE A 221 12.80 11.14 -2.96
C ILE A 221 14.16 10.42 -3.03
N LEU A 222 14.11 9.15 -3.44
CA LEU A 222 15.22 8.22 -3.46
C LEU A 222 15.49 7.71 -4.88
N THR A 223 16.75 7.48 -5.19
CA THR A 223 17.19 6.74 -6.38
C THR A 223 17.34 5.25 -6.05
N SER A 224 17.13 4.36 -7.02
CA SER A 224 17.34 2.91 -6.85
C SER A 224 18.82 2.51 -6.92
N MET A 225 19.64 3.06 -6.02
CA MET A 225 21.06 2.72 -5.83
C MET A 225 21.36 2.36 -4.39
N ALA A 226 22.24 1.39 -4.20
CA ALA A 226 22.67 0.94 -2.87
C ALA A 226 24.18 1.10 -2.67
N GLU A 227 24.59 1.22 -1.41
CA GLU A 227 25.99 1.21 -1.01
C GLU A 227 26.41 -0.23 -0.68
N GLY A 228 27.47 -0.68 -1.34
CA GLY A 228 28.13 -1.95 -1.09
C GLY A 228 28.94 -1.94 0.19
N ASP A 229 29.17 -3.12 0.78
CA ASP A 229 30.01 -3.28 1.97
C ASP A 229 31.47 -2.79 1.77
N ASP A 230 31.92 -2.72 0.52
CA ASP A 230 33.23 -2.21 0.10
C ASP A 230 33.23 -0.71 -0.23
N GLY A 231 32.09 -0.03 -0.07
CA GLY A 231 31.90 1.39 -0.36
C GLY A 231 31.63 1.70 -1.84
N HIS A 232 31.54 0.69 -2.72
CA HIS A 232 31.10 0.90 -4.09
C HIS A 232 29.58 1.09 -4.18
N LEU A 233 29.12 1.83 -5.18
CA LEU A 233 27.69 1.88 -5.47
C LEU A 233 27.27 0.67 -6.30
N LEU A 234 26.10 0.15 -5.99
CA LEU A 234 25.49 -0.99 -6.68
C LEU A 234 24.15 -0.55 -7.28
N ASN A 235 23.92 -0.96 -8.52
CA ASN A 235 22.65 -0.79 -9.19
C ASN A 235 21.61 -1.75 -8.60
N VAL A 236 20.40 -1.25 -8.31
CA VAL A 236 19.31 -2.07 -7.76
C VAL A 236 18.06 -1.89 -8.60
N ASN A 237 17.29 -2.97 -8.77
CA ASN A 237 15.98 -2.89 -9.39
C ASN A 237 15.04 -2.00 -8.56
N ALA A 238 14.41 -1.01 -9.18
CA ALA A 238 13.53 -0.06 -8.48
C ALA A 238 12.30 -0.71 -7.82
N ASP A 239 11.76 -1.78 -8.40
CA ASP A 239 10.64 -2.52 -7.78
C ASP A 239 11.11 -3.26 -6.52
N VAL A 240 12.35 -3.81 -6.54
CA VAL A 240 12.98 -4.42 -5.36
C VAL A 240 13.28 -3.36 -4.29
N ALA A 241 13.82 -2.21 -4.66
CA ALA A 241 14.08 -1.11 -3.73
C ALA A 241 12.80 -0.60 -3.07
N ALA A 242 11.69 -0.51 -3.82
CA ALA A 242 10.38 -0.15 -3.29
C ALA A 242 9.85 -1.21 -2.32
N ALA A 243 10.01 -2.50 -2.64
CA ALA A 243 9.61 -3.58 -1.76
C ALA A 243 10.39 -3.55 -0.44
N GLU A 244 11.71 -3.37 -0.47
CA GLU A 244 12.52 -3.29 0.74
C GLU A 244 12.23 -2.04 1.58
N LEU A 245 11.95 -0.89 0.94
CA LEU A 245 11.43 0.28 1.65
C LEU A 245 10.09 -0.03 2.34
N ALA A 246 9.19 -0.72 1.65
CA ALA A 246 7.89 -1.09 2.21
C ALA A 246 8.05 -2.04 3.41
N ARG A 247 8.95 -3.02 3.34
CA ARG A 247 9.27 -3.92 4.47
C ARG A 247 9.80 -3.15 5.69
N ALA A 248 10.67 -2.17 5.45
CA ALA A 248 11.25 -1.37 6.53
C ALA A 248 10.23 -0.40 7.16
N LEU A 249 9.35 0.20 6.35
CA LEU A 249 8.45 1.27 6.79
C LEU A 249 7.03 0.80 7.15
N ASN A 250 6.63 -0.41 6.71
CA ASN A 250 5.29 -0.97 6.87
C ASN A 250 4.15 0.01 6.48
N PRO A 251 4.14 0.53 5.24
CA PRO A 251 3.14 1.48 4.80
C PRO A 251 1.78 0.83 4.60
N LEU A 252 0.70 1.62 4.67
CA LEU A 252 -0.64 1.20 4.27
C LEU A 252 -0.72 0.92 2.77
N LYS A 253 -0.02 1.72 1.96
CA LYS A 253 -0.06 1.63 0.50
C LYS A 253 1.34 1.46 -0.08
N VAL A 254 1.48 0.51 -0.98
CA VAL A 254 2.64 0.44 -1.88
C VAL A 254 2.11 0.66 -3.29
N VAL A 255 2.61 1.67 -3.98
CA VAL A 255 2.10 2.05 -5.31
C VAL A 255 3.19 1.89 -6.35
N TYR A 256 2.92 1.09 -7.37
CA TYR A 256 3.77 0.96 -8.56
C TYR A 256 3.15 1.76 -9.70
N LEU A 257 3.74 2.90 -10.03
CA LEU A 257 3.30 3.70 -11.18
C LEU A 257 3.81 3.09 -12.48
N SER A 258 2.89 2.93 -13.43
CA SER A 258 3.16 2.36 -14.75
C SER A 258 2.31 3.02 -15.83
N GLU A 259 2.85 3.12 -17.04
CA GLU A 259 2.14 3.70 -18.19
C GLU A 259 0.88 2.91 -18.56
N LYS A 260 0.91 1.58 -18.39
CA LYS A 260 -0.25 0.71 -18.67
C LYS A 260 -1.38 0.85 -17.65
N GLY A 261 -1.07 1.37 -16.46
CA GLY A 261 -2.07 1.63 -15.42
C GLY A 261 -2.81 0.41 -14.87
N GLY A 262 -2.19 -0.77 -14.86
CA GLY A 262 -2.77 -1.99 -14.29
C GLY A 262 -2.19 -3.28 -14.83
N LEU A 263 -2.76 -4.39 -14.36
CA LEU A 263 -2.63 -5.73 -14.90
C LEU A 263 -3.87 -6.08 -15.74
N PHE A 264 -3.67 -6.92 -16.74
CA PHE A 264 -4.69 -7.29 -17.72
C PHE A 264 -4.82 -8.81 -17.77
N ASP A 265 -6.05 -9.29 -17.96
CA ASP A 265 -6.35 -10.71 -18.11
C ASP A 265 -6.15 -11.21 -19.55
N GLY A 266 -6.53 -12.46 -19.82
CA GLY A 266 -6.42 -13.07 -21.15
C GLY A 266 -7.32 -12.46 -22.23
N GLU A 267 -8.30 -11.66 -21.85
CA GLU A 267 -9.20 -10.93 -22.76
C GLU A 267 -8.79 -9.45 -22.90
N ASP A 268 -7.60 -9.08 -22.42
CA ASP A 268 -7.10 -7.70 -22.35
C ASP A 268 -8.01 -6.77 -21.52
N LYS A 269 -8.78 -7.34 -20.58
CA LYS A 269 -9.56 -6.56 -19.62
C LYS A 269 -8.68 -6.27 -18.41
N LYS A 270 -8.74 -5.02 -17.94
CA LYS A 270 -8.03 -4.59 -16.74
C LYS A 270 -8.59 -5.33 -15.52
N ILE A 271 -7.70 -5.96 -14.76
CA ILE A 271 -8.03 -6.58 -13.48
C ILE A 271 -8.11 -5.47 -12.44
N SER A 272 -9.28 -5.18 -11.91
CA SER A 272 -9.46 -4.12 -10.90
C SER A 272 -8.86 -4.52 -9.55
N GLN A 273 -9.01 -5.77 -9.14
CA GLN A 273 -8.59 -6.24 -7.83
C GLN A 273 -8.10 -7.70 -7.86
N ILE A 274 -7.16 -8.03 -6.98
CA ILE A 274 -6.70 -9.39 -6.71
C ILE A 274 -6.68 -9.63 -5.19
N ASN A 275 -7.42 -10.64 -4.72
CA ASN A 275 -7.31 -11.17 -3.35
C ASN A 275 -6.39 -12.40 -3.34
N LEU A 276 -5.16 -12.25 -2.88
CA LEU A 276 -4.14 -13.29 -3.03
C LEU A 276 -4.46 -14.58 -2.28
N ASP A 277 -5.05 -14.51 -1.09
CA ASP A 277 -5.39 -15.70 -0.29
C ASP A 277 -6.40 -16.62 -1.01
N GLU A 278 -7.24 -16.07 -1.88
CA GLU A 278 -8.26 -16.81 -2.63
C GLU A 278 -7.85 -17.08 -4.09
N GLU A 279 -7.29 -16.09 -4.77
CA GLU A 279 -7.17 -16.08 -6.23
C GLU A 279 -5.75 -16.44 -6.72
N TYR A 280 -4.74 -16.43 -5.84
CA TYR A 280 -3.34 -16.55 -6.28
C TYR A 280 -3.07 -17.83 -7.07
N ASP A 281 -3.46 -19.00 -6.55
CA ASP A 281 -3.18 -20.29 -7.20
C ASP A 281 -3.92 -20.39 -8.55
N TYR A 282 -5.15 -19.90 -8.61
CA TYR A 282 -5.93 -19.84 -9.85
C TYR A 282 -5.23 -18.97 -10.89
N LEU A 283 -4.84 -17.74 -10.54
CA LEU A 283 -4.15 -16.80 -11.44
C LEU A 283 -2.81 -17.38 -11.93
N MET A 284 -2.05 -18.02 -11.03
CA MET A 284 -0.81 -18.70 -11.38
C MET A 284 -1.02 -19.97 -12.21
N ALA A 285 -2.21 -20.54 -12.28
CA ALA A 285 -2.48 -21.65 -13.19
C ALA A 285 -2.88 -21.18 -14.62
N GLN A 286 -3.23 -19.90 -14.79
CA GLN A 286 -3.78 -19.42 -16.06
C GLN A 286 -2.73 -19.36 -17.18
N PRO A 287 -3.06 -19.84 -18.40
CA PRO A 287 -2.16 -19.74 -19.56
C PRO A 287 -1.83 -18.31 -19.97
N TRP A 288 -2.79 -17.38 -19.81
CA TRP A 288 -2.60 -15.97 -20.15
C TRP A 288 -1.71 -15.22 -19.16
N CYS A 289 -1.52 -15.77 -17.95
CA CYS A 289 -0.63 -15.19 -16.96
C CYS A 289 0.82 -15.48 -17.39
N ILE A 290 1.34 -14.64 -18.28
CA ILE A 290 2.69 -14.74 -18.84
C ILE A 290 3.76 -14.51 -17.78
N TYR A 291 5.01 -14.89 -18.08
CA TYR A 291 6.14 -14.82 -17.16
C TYR A 291 6.26 -13.50 -16.39
N GLY A 292 6.15 -12.35 -17.09
CA GLY A 292 6.24 -11.03 -16.46
C GLY A 292 5.13 -10.76 -15.45
N THR A 293 3.88 -11.09 -15.80
CA THR A 293 2.71 -10.95 -14.91
C THR A 293 2.83 -11.89 -13.71
N ARG A 294 3.24 -13.15 -13.92
CA ARG A 294 3.48 -14.12 -12.83
C ARG A 294 4.53 -13.64 -11.86
N LEU A 295 5.66 -13.14 -12.37
CA LEU A 295 6.74 -12.63 -11.54
C LEU A 295 6.26 -11.46 -10.67
N LYS A 296 5.50 -10.53 -11.26
CA LYS A 296 4.97 -9.37 -10.53
C LYS A 296 3.98 -9.78 -9.45
N ILE A 297 3.01 -10.66 -9.74
CA ILE A 297 2.05 -11.15 -8.75
C ILE A 297 2.78 -11.89 -7.61
N ARG A 298 3.78 -12.72 -7.94
CA ARG A 298 4.59 -13.42 -6.92
C ARG A 298 5.35 -12.46 -6.02
N GLN A 299 6.05 -11.49 -6.60
CA GLN A 299 6.79 -10.48 -5.83
C GLN A 299 5.86 -9.67 -4.93
N VAL A 300 4.68 -9.29 -5.43
CA VAL A 300 3.68 -8.58 -4.64
C VAL A 300 3.13 -9.44 -3.50
N ARG A 301 2.88 -10.73 -3.74
CA ARG A 301 2.46 -11.66 -2.69
C ARG A 301 3.53 -11.81 -1.62
N ASP A 302 4.76 -12.05 -2.03
CA ASP A 302 5.88 -12.23 -1.11
C ASP A 302 6.16 -10.92 -0.32
N LEU A 303 5.90 -9.75 -0.90
CA LEU A 303 5.92 -8.48 -0.17
C LEU A 303 4.78 -8.41 0.85
N LEU A 304 3.54 -8.63 0.41
CA LEU A 304 2.36 -8.48 1.26
C LEU A 304 2.32 -9.48 2.41
N ASN A 305 2.90 -10.67 2.26
CA ASN A 305 3.03 -11.65 3.34
C ASN A 305 3.87 -11.15 4.53
N ASP A 306 4.82 -10.24 4.28
CA ASP A 306 5.66 -9.68 5.34
C ASP A 306 5.14 -8.33 5.84
N LEU A 307 4.10 -7.78 5.20
CA LEU A 307 3.43 -6.55 5.62
C LEU A 307 2.18 -6.86 6.45
N PRO A 308 1.69 -5.89 7.25
CA PRO A 308 0.39 -6.02 7.90
C PRO A 308 -0.73 -6.31 6.87
N ARG A 309 -1.73 -7.12 7.23
CA ARG A 309 -2.92 -7.40 6.38
C ARG A 309 -3.68 -6.14 5.94
N SER A 310 -3.53 -5.05 6.68
CA SER A 310 -4.08 -3.74 6.35
C SER A 310 -3.42 -3.08 5.13
N SER A 311 -2.23 -3.54 4.73
CA SER A 311 -1.46 -3.01 3.61
C SER A 311 -1.95 -3.57 2.28
N SER A 312 -1.82 -2.76 1.24
CA SER A 312 -2.16 -3.18 -0.12
C SER A 312 -1.15 -2.63 -1.12
N VAL A 313 -1.00 -3.34 -2.24
CA VAL A 313 -0.22 -2.89 -3.38
C VAL A 313 -1.16 -2.42 -4.48
N ALA A 314 -0.90 -1.27 -5.09
CA ALA A 314 -1.64 -0.80 -6.26
C ALA A 314 -0.71 -0.63 -7.47
N ILE A 315 -1.17 -1.05 -8.65
CA ILE A 315 -0.47 -0.84 -9.92
C ILE A 315 -1.35 0.05 -10.80
N ILE A 316 -0.95 1.30 -11.00
CA ILE A 316 -1.81 2.35 -11.55
C ILE A 316 -1.06 3.29 -12.48
N HIS A 317 -1.81 4.11 -13.21
CA HIS A 317 -1.27 5.23 -13.99
C HIS A 317 -1.10 6.46 -13.06
N PRO A 318 -0.14 7.37 -13.30
CA PRO A 318 0.02 8.56 -12.46
C PRO A 318 -1.26 9.40 -12.30
N SER A 319 -2.05 9.56 -13.37
CA SER A 319 -3.30 10.33 -13.34
C SER A 319 -4.41 9.73 -12.47
N ASP A 320 -4.21 8.50 -12.01
CA ASP A 320 -5.17 7.71 -11.26
C ASP A 320 -4.78 7.60 -9.77
N LEU A 321 -3.70 8.28 -9.35
CA LEU A 321 -3.11 8.14 -8.02
C LEU A 321 -4.09 8.53 -6.91
N GLU A 322 -4.80 9.64 -7.06
CA GLU A 322 -5.78 10.11 -6.08
C GLU A 322 -6.96 9.16 -5.99
N LYS A 323 -7.47 8.73 -7.14
CA LYS A 323 -8.61 7.83 -7.21
C LYS A 323 -8.28 6.52 -6.51
N GLU A 324 -7.12 5.94 -6.77
CA GLU A 324 -6.67 4.71 -6.11
C GLU A 324 -6.45 4.85 -4.60
N LEU A 325 -5.99 6.02 -4.14
CA LEU A 325 -5.68 6.23 -2.72
C LEU A 325 -6.92 6.55 -1.89
N PHE A 326 -7.94 7.17 -2.48
CA PHE A 326 -9.10 7.69 -1.76
C PHE A 326 -10.45 7.04 -2.12
N THR A 327 -10.53 6.25 -3.20
CA THR A 327 -11.76 5.51 -3.56
C THR A 327 -11.59 4.00 -3.38
N ASP A 328 -12.71 3.33 -3.17
CA ASP A 328 -12.80 1.88 -3.09
C ASP A 328 -12.85 1.22 -4.48
N SER A 329 -13.45 1.91 -5.44
CA SER A 329 -13.53 1.51 -6.85
C SER A 329 -12.17 1.36 -7.52
N GLY A 330 -11.15 2.07 -7.02
CA GLY A 330 -9.81 2.09 -7.57
C GLY A 330 -9.77 2.55 -9.03
N ALA A 331 -8.58 2.51 -9.63
CA ALA A 331 -8.38 2.94 -11.01
C ALA A 331 -7.36 2.10 -11.80
N GLY A 332 -6.55 1.32 -11.09
CA GLY A 332 -5.72 0.28 -11.69
C GLY A 332 -6.01 -1.09 -11.10
N THR A 333 -4.95 -1.82 -10.78
CA THR A 333 -5.06 -3.13 -10.12
C THR A 333 -4.65 -3.02 -8.66
N LEU A 334 -5.62 -3.21 -7.77
CA LEU A 334 -5.43 -3.29 -6.33
C LEU A 334 -5.17 -4.73 -5.91
N ILE A 335 -4.03 -5.00 -5.30
CA ILE A 335 -3.63 -6.32 -4.81
C ILE A 335 -3.51 -6.28 -3.30
N ARG A 336 -4.13 -7.24 -2.63
CA ARG A 336 -4.08 -7.42 -1.19
C ARG A 336 -4.01 -8.90 -0.86
N LEU A 337 -3.59 -9.25 0.35
CA LEU A 337 -3.77 -10.63 0.82
C LEU A 337 -5.25 -10.99 0.77
N GLY A 338 -6.11 -10.04 1.16
CA GLY A 338 -7.52 -10.30 1.33
C GLY A 338 -7.74 -11.16 2.56
N ASP A 339 -8.95 -11.64 2.71
CA ASP A 339 -9.31 -12.52 3.81
C ASP A 339 -9.89 -13.80 3.22
N ARG A 340 -9.35 -14.93 3.65
CA ARG A 340 -9.79 -16.22 3.15
C ARG A 340 -11.19 -16.52 3.68
N ILE A 341 -12.12 -16.76 2.77
CA ILE A 341 -13.47 -17.19 3.14
C ILE A 341 -13.42 -18.67 3.48
N ARG A 342 -13.83 -19.00 4.71
CA ARG A 342 -14.13 -20.34 5.17
C ARG A 342 -15.61 -20.62 5.04
N LYS A 343 -15.91 -21.88 4.79
CA LYS A 343 -17.26 -22.44 4.83
C LYS A 343 -17.30 -23.54 5.88
N ALA A 344 -18.25 -23.44 6.80
CA ALA A 344 -18.55 -24.48 7.79
C ALA A 344 -20.00 -24.94 7.60
N THR A 345 -20.22 -26.26 7.70
CA THR A 345 -21.58 -26.85 7.61
C THR A 345 -22.02 -27.50 8.91
N SER A 346 -21.11 -27.56 9.89
CA SER A 346 -21.34 -28.02 11.24
C SER A 346 -20.68 -27.06 12.22
N ILE A 347 -21.22 -26.98 13.44
CA ILE A 347 -20.60 -26.20 14.52
C ILE A 347 -19.21 -26.75 14.89
N HIS A 348 -18.96 -28.04 14.66
CA HIS A 348 -17.65 -28.65 14.89
C HIS A 348 -16.59 -28.21 13.87
N ASP A 349 -17.00 -27.69 12.71
CA ASP A 349 -16.11 -27.17 11.68
C ASP A 349 -15.71 -25.71 11.94
N LEU A 350 -16.29 -25.08 12.98
CA LEU A 350 -15.96 -23.72 13.39
C LEU A 350 -14.78 -23.77 14.36
N ASP A 351 -13.69 -23.10 13.98
CA ASP A 351 -12.45 -23.10 14.77
C ASP A 351 -12.63 -22.45 16.16
N ASP A 352 -13.54 -21.46 16.28
CA ASP A 352 -13.76 -20.70 17.51
C ASP A 352 -15.22 -20.23 17.64
N ILE A 353 -16.00 -20.93 18.49
CA ILE A 353 -17.42 -20.63 18.73
C ILE A 353 -17.59 -19.33 19.52
N GLU A 354 -16.68 -19.02 20.45
CA GLU A 354 -16.79 -17.79 21.25
C GLU A 354 -16.53 -16.56 20.39
N LYS A 355 -15.60 -16.66 19.44
CA LYS A 355 -15.39 -15.63 18.42
C LYS A 355 -16.59 -15.47 17.49
N LEU A 356 -17.26 -16.57 17.12
CA LEU A 356 -18.52 -16.52 16.37
C LEU A 356 -19.60 -15.77 17.16
N LYS A 357 -19.80 -16.12 18.44
CA LYS A 357 -20.78 -15.42 19.29
C LYS A 357 -20.46 -13.94 19.39
N ALA A 358 -19.20 -13.58 19.62
CA ALA A 358 -18.77 -12.19 19.67
C ALA A 358 -19.03 -11.45 18.35
N ALA A 359 -18.79 -12.09 17.21
CA ALA A 359 -19.07 -11.53 15.91
C ALA A 359 -20.59 -11.33 15.67
N LEU A 360 -21.43 -12.28 16.08
CA LEU A 360 -22.89 -12.20 15.94
C LEU A 360 -23.53 -11.15 16.86
N VAL A 361 -23.01 -10.98 18.08
CA VAL A 361 -23.42 -9.90 18.99
C VAL A 361 -22.99 -8.53 18.43
N GLY A 362 -21.80 -8.48 17.82
CA GLY A 362 -21.25 -7.28 17.22
C GLY A 362 -21.06 -6.16 18.25
N SER A 363 -21.71 -5.02 18.02
CA SER A 363 -21.64 -3.84 18.92
C SER A 363 -22.85 -3.70 19.85
N SER A 364 -23.84 -4.60 19.72
CA SER A 364 -25.15 -4.49 20.36
C SER A 364 -25.13 -5.18 21.74
N LYS A 365 -25.10 -4.38 22.82
CA LYS A 365 -25.14 -4.90 24.19
C LYS A 365 -26.51 -5.49 24.52
N GLY A 366 -26.56 -6.71 25.08
CA GLY A 366 -27.80 -7.34 25.56
C GLY A 366 -28.36 -8.45 24.67
N LEU A 367 -27.72 -8.75 23.53
CA LEU A 367 -28.14 -9.79 22.60
C LEU A 367 -27.54 -11.18 22.92
N GLU A 368 -26.73 -11.30 23.98
CA GLU A 368 -25.92 -12.49 24.24
C GLU A 368 -26.80 -13.75 24.42
N THR A 369 -27.93 -13.63 25.13
CA THR A 369 -28.86 -14.74 25.38
C THR A 369 -29.60 -15.19 24.12
N GLU A 370 -29.86 -14.29 23.18
CA GLU A 370 -30.51 -14.62 21.91
C GLU A 370 -29.53 -15.33 20.97
N VAL A 371 -28.29 -14.85 20.93
CA VAL A 371 -27.20 -15.50 20.18
C VAL A 371 -26.93 -16.90 20.71
N ASP A 372 -26.89 -17.10 22.03
CA ASP A 372 -26.75 -18.44 22.60
C ASP A 372 -27.88 -19.39 22.15
N ARG A 373 -29.14 -18.93 22.18
CA ARG A 373 -30.29 -19.72 21.71
C ARG A 373 -30.18 -20.05 20.22
N PHE A 374 -29.68 -19.11 19.43
CA PHE A 374 -29.47 -19.32 18.00
C PHE A 374 -28.39 -20.37 17.73
N ILE A 375 -27.25 -20.29 18.43
CA ILE A 375 -26.19 -21.29 18.31
C ILE A 375 -26.71 -22.70 18.69
N GLU A 376 -27.53 -22.82 19.74
CA GLU A 376 -28.18 -24.11 20.05
C GLU A 376 -29.09 -24.58 18.90
N THR A 377 -29.84 -23.67 18.28
CA THR A 377 -30.69 -23.99 17.12
C THR A 377 -29.84 -24.48 15.93
N LEU A 378 -28.65 -23.92 15.71
CA LEU A 378 -27.74 -24.33 14.65
C LEU A 378 -27.10 -25.72 14.87
N LYS A 379 -27.06 -26.23 16.12
CA LYS A 379 -26.57 -27.60 16.39
C LYS A 379 -27.52 -28.66 15.85
N GLU A 380 -28.81 -28.36 15.84
CA GLU A 380 -29.87 -29.31 15.48
C GLU A 380 -30.30 -29.18 14.02
N ASN A 381 -29.93 -28.10 13.34
CA ASN A 381 -30.38 -27.78 11.98
C ASN A 381 -29.23 -27.71 10.98
N LYS A 382 -29.54 -27.97 9.71
CA LYS A 382 -28.57 -27.78 8.62
C LYS A 382 -28.33 -26.29 8.40
N PHE A 383 -27.08 -25.89 8.26
CA PHE A 383 -26.69 -24.53 7.90
C PHE A 383 -25.39 -24.53 7.09
N SER A 384 -25.13 -23.41 6.43
CA SER A 384 -23.83 -23.05 5.87
C SER A 384 -23.41 -21.72 6.46
N ALA A 385 -22.33 -21.72 7.23
CA ALA A 385 -21.69 -20.49 7.72
C ALA A 385 -20.53 -20.12 6.80
N TYR A 386 -20.52 -18.86 6.36
CA TYR A 386 -19.44 -18.24 5.60
C TYR A 386 -18.81 -17.17 6.47
N TYR A 387 -17.51 -17.24 6.66
CA TYR A 387 -16.79 -16.33 7.53
C TYR A 387 -15.35 -16.22 7.10
N ASP A 388 -14.67 -15.16 7.52
CA ASP A 388 -13.24 -15.02 7.33
C ASP A 388 -12.43 -15.49 8.53
N ASP A 389 -11.12 -15.71 8.35
CA ASP A 389 -10.22 -16.12 9.44
C ASP A 389 -10.29 -15.18 10.67
N ALA A 390 -10.49 -13.87 10.44
CA ALA A 390 -10.61 -12.89 11.51
C ALA A 390 -12.05 -12.75 12.05
N MET A 391 -13.04 -13.43 11.46
CA MET A 391 -14.47 -13.30 11.72
C MET A 391 -14.91 -11.82 11.75
N GLN A 392 -14.30 -11.01 10.87
CA GLN A 392 -14.75 -9.64 10.63
C GLN A 392 -16.09 -9.59 9.93
N CYS A 393 -16.45 -10.64 9.18
CA CYS A 393 -17.77 -10.83 8.61
C CYS A 393 -18.19 -12.30 8.74
N VAL A 394 -19.43 -12.49 9.15
CA VAL A 394 -20.04 -13.81 9.35
C VAL A 394 -21.42 -13.79 8.72
N ALA A 395 -21.69 -14.75 7.86
CA ALA A 395 -22.98 -14.97 7.22
C ALA A 395 -23.45 -16.40 7.45
N ILE A 396 -24.69 -16.58 7.88
CA ILE A 396 -25.27 -17.90 8.18
C ILE A 396 -26.50 -18.11 7.30
N VAL A 397 -26.38 -19.06 6.37
CA VAL A 397 -27.42 -19.44 5.43
C VAL A 397 -28.06 -20.74 5.89
N VAL A 398 -29.38 -20.74 6.03
CA VAL A 398 -30.16 -21.97 6.20
C VAL A 398 -30.60 -22.43 4.81
N PRO A 399 -30.18 -23.62 4.35
CA PRO A 399 -30.52 -24.14 3.03
C PRO A 399 -32.00 -24.51 2.93
N GLU A 400 -32.48 -24.75 1.70
CA GLU A 400 -33.79 -25.33 1.47
C GLU A 400 -33.96 -26.69 2.17
N GLY A 401 -35.17 -26.95 2.65
CA GLY A 401 -35.50 -28.15 3.41
C GLY A 401 -37.00 -28.43 3.42
N GLU A 402 -37.44 -29.43 4.18
CA GLU A 402 -38.84 -29.89 4.17
C GLU A 402 -39.85 -28.78 4.55
N ASN A 403 -39.43 -27.83 5.39
CA ASN A 403 -40.27 -26.70 5.84
C ASN A 403 -39.92 -25.36 5.18
N GLN A 404 -38.98 -25.33 4.23
CA GLN A 404 -38.46 -24.09 3.68
C GLN A 404 -38.11 -24.24 2.19
N ALA A 405 -38.89 -23.59 1.33
CA ALA A 405 -38.84 -23.77 -0.12
C ALA A 405 -37.68 -23.07 -0.84
N MET A 406 -36.89 -22.24 -0.13
CA MET A 406 -35.66 -21.64 -0.65
C MET A 406 -34.69 -21.33 0.48
N ALA A 407 -33.41 -21.18 0.15
CA ALA A 407 -32.39 -20.79 1.12
C ALA A 407 -32.66 -19.37 1.67
N VAL A 408 -32.42 -19.20 2.98
CA VAL A 408 -32.54 -17.90 3.66
C VAL A 408 -31.23 -17.58 4.37
N LEU A 409 -30.69 -16.39 4.13
CA LEU A 409 -29.57 -15.86 4.89
C LEU A 409 -30.11 -15.30 6.20
N THR A 410 -29.96 -16.05 7.29
CA THR A 410 -30.59 -15.79 8.60
C THR A 410 -29.84 -14.84 9.51
N SER A 411 -28.53 -14.71 9.30
CA SER A 411 -27.70 -13.76 10.03
C SER A 411 -26.57 -13.31 9.14
N LEU A 412 -26.30 -12.00 9.18
CA LEU A 412 -25.22 -11.38 8.47
C LEU A 412 -24.66 -10.26 9.35
N SER A 413 -23.52 -10.53 9.95
CA SER A 413 -22.81 -9.59 10.80
C SER A 413 -21.49 -9.22 10.15
N THR A 414 -21.13 -7.94 10.22
CA THR A 414 -19.83 -7.49 9.75
C THR A 414 -19.37 -6.26 10.54
N THR A 415 -18.08 -6.23 10.83
CA THR A 415 -17.42 -5.13 11.51
C THR A 415 -17.23 -3.95 10.55
N LYS A 416 -17.00 -2.75 11.10
CA LYS A 416 -16.62 -1.59 10.26
C LYS A 416 -15.38 -1.87 9.42
N SER A 417 -14.40 -2.60 9.96
CA SER A 417 -13.20 -3.02 9.21
C SER A 417 -13.56 -3.93 8.03
N GLY A 418 -14.44 -4.92 8.25
CA GLY A 418 -14.89 -5.85 7.20
C GLY A 418 -15.60 -5.13 6.04
N TRP A 419 -16.47 -4.17 6.34
CA TRP A 419 -17.11 -3.36 5.31
C TRP A 419 -16.11 -2.63 4.40
N LEU A 420 -15.04 -2.09 4.99
CA LEU A 420 -14.00 -1.33 4.30
C LEU A 420 -12.98 -2.21 3.60
N SER A 421 -12.74 -3.42 4.10
CA SER A 421 -11.94 -4.41 3.39
C SER A 421 -12.72 -5.07 2.25
N GLY A 422 -13.99 -4.72 1.99
CA GLY A 422 -14.76 -5.34 0.92
C GLY A 422 -15.03 -6.83 1.12
N ILE A 423 -14.78 -7.37 2.32
CA ILE A 423 -14.96 -8.79 2.63
C ILE A 423 -16.42 -9.23 2.47
N MET A 424 -17.34 -8.29 2.69
CA MET A 424 -18.77 -8.47 2.52
C MET A 424 -19.11 -8.86 1.08
N ASP A 425 -18.50 -8.21 0.09
CA ASP A 425 -18.71 -8.52 -1.32
C ASP A 425 -18.18 -9.92 -1.67
N ASN A 426 -17.03 -10.30 -1.10
CA ASN A 426 -16.45 -11.62 -1.32
C ASN A 426 -17.34 -12.72 -0.70
N ILE A 427 -17.79 -12.56 0.56
CA ILE A 427 -18.67 -13.52 1.23
C ILE A 427 -19.99 -13.65 0.49
N PHE A 428 -20.59 -12.54 0.07
CA PHE A 428 -21.85 -12.58 -0.67
C PHE A 428 -21.69 -13.24 -2.05
N THR A 429 -20.53 -13.07 -2.70
CA THR A 429 -20.20 -13.78 -3.95
C THR A 429 -20.08 -15.29 -3.72
N ALA A 430 -19.43 -15.71 -2.64
CA ALA A 430 -19.34 -17.11 -2.25
C ALA A 430 -20.72 -17.72 -1.93
N ILE A 431 -21.58 -16.99 -1.21
CA ILE A 431 -22.97 -17.39 -0.96
C ILE A 431 -23.73 -17.53 -2.27
N LYS A 432 -23.64 -16.55 -3.18
CA LYS A 432 -24.36 -16.57 -4.46
C LYS A 432 -23.93 -17.72 -5.37
N LYS A 433 -22.68 -18.15 -5.28
CA LYS A 433 -22.17 -19.34 -5.98
C LYS A 433 -22.81 -20.63 -5.47
N ASP A 434 -22.95 -20.76 -4.16
CA ASP A 434 -23.52 -21.96 -3.53
C ASP A 434 -25.05 -21.97 -3.50
N TYR A 435 -25.66 -20.78 -3.43
CA TYR A 435 -27.09 -20.54 -3.36
C TYR A 435 -27.50 -19.52 -4.44
N PRO A 436 -27.79 -19.98 -5.67
CA PRO A 436 -28.22 -19.11 -6.77
C PRO A 436 -29.58 -18.45 -6.53
N VAL A 437 -30.37 -18.95 -5.58
CA VAL A 437 -31.66 -18.43 -5.15
C VAL A 437 -31.63 -18.23 -3.64
N LEU A 438 -31.85 -17.00 -3.17
CA LEU A 438 -31.71 -16.64 -1.75
C LEU A 438 -32.66 -15.50 -1.39
N ALA A 439 -33.20 -15.54 -0.16
CA ALA A 439 -33.92 -14.43 0.46
C ALA A 439 -33.26 -14.01 1.79
N TRP A 440 -33.39 -12.74 2.14
CA TRP A 440 -32.93 -12.21 3.43
C TRP A 440 -33.72 -10.98 3.84
N VAL A 441 -33.69 -10.65 5.14
CA VAL A 441 -34.44 -9.52 5.70
C VAL A 441 -33.44 -8.57 6.37
N VAL A 442 -33.60 -7.27 6.11
CA VAL A 442 -32.76 -6.21 6.67
C VAL A 442 -33.65 -5.15 7.30
N ASN A 443 -33.17 -4.47 8.34
CA ASN A 443 -33.88 -3.31 8.89
C ASN A 443 -33.83 -2.13 7.90
N GLU A 444 -34.94 -1.41 7.71
CA GLU A 444 -34.99 -0.24 6.82
C GLU A 444 -34.07 0.90 7.28
N ARG A 445 -33.67 0.91 8.56
CA ARG A 445 -32.71 1.87 9.12
C ARG A 445 -31.25 1.42 9.03
N ASP A 446 -30.97 0.28 8.40
CA ASP A 446 -29.60 -0.19 8.23
C ASP A 446 -28.78 0.84 7.44
N GLU A 447 -27.60 1.15 7.96
CA GLU A 447 -26.73 2.16 7.36
C GLU A 447 -26.24 1.80 5.94
N ASN A 448 -26.30 0.52 5.57
CA ASN A 448 -25.80 -0.06 4.33
C ASN A 448 -26.94 -0.56 3.42
N LEU A 449 -28.18 -0.10 3.63
CA LEU A 449 -29.36 -0.55 2.88
C LEU A 449 -29.16 -0.48 1.35
N THR A 450 -28.51 0.57 0.84
CA THR A 450 -28.19 0.73 -0.59
C THR A 450 -27.39 -0.44 -1.16
N TRP A 451 -26.43 -0.98 -0.40
CA TRP A 451 -25.65 -2.14 -0.83
C TRP A 451 -26.54 -3.38 -1.00
N PHE A 452 -27.51 -3.60 -0.10
CA PHE A 452 -28.44 -4.72 -0.24
C PHE A 452 -29.34 -4.60 -1.47
N PHE A 453 -29.80 -3.38 -1.78
CA PHE A 453 -30.52 -3.12 -3.04
C PHE A 453 -29.68 -3.50 -4.26
N GLU A 454 -28.41 -3.09 -4.32
CA GLU A 454 -27.49 -3.41 -5.41
C GLU A 454 -27.24 -4.92 -5.58
N LYS A 455 -27.33 -5.71 -4.51
CA LYS A 455 -27.12 -7.17 -4.55
C LYS A 455 -28.39 -7.98 -4.82
N SER A 456 -29.57 -7.34 -4.80
CA SER A 456 -30.87 -8.00 -4.96
C SER A 456 -31.42 -7.88 -6.38
N ASP A 457 -32.28 -8.83 -6.77
CA ASP A 457 -33.11 -8.69 -7.98
C ASP A 457 -34.46 -8.02 -7.67
N GLY A 458 -34.87 -8.04 -6.39
CA GLY A 458 -36.08 -7.40 -5.92
C GLY A 458 -36.13 -7.24 -4.41
N SER A 459 -37.04 -6.38 -3.95
CA SER A 459 -37.26 -6.07 -2.55
C SER A 459 -38.73 -5.82 -2.22
N SER A 460 -39.10 -5.92 -0.94
CA SER A 460 -40.44 -5.60 -0.43
C SER A 460 -40.37 -5.12 1.02
N HIS A 461 -41.15 -4.10 1.34
CA HIS A 461 -41.16 -3.48 2.68
C HIS A 461 -42.36 -3.99 3.49
N ASP A 462 -42.19 -4.11 4.80
CA ASP A 462 -43.31 -4.30 5.73
C ASP A 462 -43.61 -3.02 6.53
N ASN A 463 -44.70 -3.06 7.30
CA ASN A 463 -45.11 -1.94 8.15
C ASN A 463 -44.29 -1.82 9.45
N ASN A 464 -43.39 -2.77 9.72
CA ASN A 464 -42.57 -2.83 10.92
C ASN A 464 -41.15 -2.27 10.68
N GLY A 465 -40.91 -1.66 9.50
CA GLY A 465 -39.62 -1.08 9.15
C GLY A 465 -38.58 -2.12 8.77
N ARG A 466 -39.00 -3.25 8.19
CA ARG A 466 -38.12 -4.30 7.65
C ARG A 466 -38.26 -4.35 6.14
N VAL A 467 -37.20 -4.76 5.47
CA VAL A 467 -37.11 -4.91 4.03
C VAL A 467 -36.68 -6.33 3.71
N LEU A 468 -37.55 -7.08 3.04
CA LEU A 468 -37.24 -8.37 2.44
C LEU A 468 -36.53 -8.13 1.11
N PHE A 469 -35.39 -8.77 0.92
CA PHE A 469 -34.64 -8.81 -0.33
C PHE A 469 -34.55 -10.24 -0.84
N TYR A 470 -34.44 -10.39 -2.15
CA TYR A 470 -34.23 -11.69 -2.79
C TYR A 470 -33.46 -11.57 -4.11
N TYR A 471 -32.84 -12.66 -4.53
CA TYR A 471 -32.30 -12.82 -5.88
C TYR A 471 -32.52 -14.24 -6.40
N GLY A 472 -32.41 -14.42 -7.71
CA GLY A 472 -32.50 -15.72 -8.40
C GLY A 472 -33.93 -16.23 -8.61
N CYS A 473 -34.95 -15.49 -8.16
CA CYS A 473 -36.35 -15.84 -8.34
C CYS A 473 -37.22 -14.63 -8.64
N GLY A 474 -38.35 -14.85 -9.33
CA GLY A 474 -39.37 -13.83 -9.53
C GLY A 474 -40.22 -13.59 -8.28
N MET A 475 -40.85 -12.41 -8.17
CA MET A 475 -41.69 -12.02 -7.03
C MET A 475 -42.85 -12.99 -6.75
N ARG A 476 -43.34 -13.70 -7.77
CA ARG A 476 -44.44 -14.69 -7.68
C ARG A 476 -43.95 -16.14 -7.73
N SER A 477 -42.67 -16.37 -7.47
CA SER A 477 -42.12 -17.72 -7.40
C SER A 477 -42.78 -18.51 -6.27
N GLU A 478 -43.16 -19.76 -6.52
CA GLU A 478 -43.69 -20.67 -5.48
C GLU A 478 -42.73 -20.81 -4.30
N ALA A 479 -41.43 -20.64 -4.53
CA ALA A 479 -40.41 -20.69 -3.50
C ALA A 479 -40.40 -19.45 -2.57
N LEU A 480 -40.73 -18.26 -3.10
CA LEU A 480 -40.67 -16.99 -2.37
C LEU A 480 -41.96 -16.69 -1.61
N VAL A 481 -43.11 -17.11 -2.15
CA VAL A 481 -44.44 -16.82 -1.56
C VAL A 481 -44.52 -17.20 -0.08
N PRO A 482 -44.10 -18.41 0.37
CA PRO A 482 -44.16 -18.78 1.78
C PRO A 482 -43.31 -17.87 2.68
N ILE A 483 -42.14 -17.43 2.20
CA ILE A 483 -41.26 -16.53 2.95
C ILE A 483 -41.81 -15.11 2.98
N TYR A 484 -42.40 -14.65 1.88
CA TYR A 484 -43.06 -13.36 1.82
C TYR A 484 -44.27 -13.29 2.76
N GLU A 485 -45.06 -14.36 2.83
CA GLU A 485 -46.19 -14.46 3.78
C GLU A 485 -45.71 -14.50 5.22
N ASP A 486 -44.66 -15.29 5.54
CA ASP A 486 -44.05 -15.31 6.87
C ASP A 486 -43.52 -13.92 7.25
N PHE A 487 -42.81 -13.25 6.33
CA PHE A 487 -42.31 -11.89 6.49
C PHE A 487 -43.42 -10.89 6.85
N LEU A 488 -44.54 -10.89 6.11
CA LEU A 488 -45.70 -10.02 6.39
C LEU A 488 -46.37 -10.35 7.73
N SER A 489 -46.36 -11.61 8.15
CA SER A 489 -46.99 -12.06 9.40
C SER A 489 -46.18 -11.70 10.66
N GLY A 490 -45.01 -11.07 10.51
CA GLY A 490 -44.11 -10.77 11.62
C GLY A 490 -43.13 -11.90 11.93
N GLY A 491 -42.85 -12.75 10.93
CA GLY A 491 -41.92 -13.88 11.00
C GLY A 491 -40.54 -13.53 11.57
N ARG A 492 -39.81 -14.57 12.02
CA ARG A 492 -38.63 -14.48 12.90
C ARG A 492 -37.67 -13.37 12.45
N ALA A 493 -37.51 -12.37 13.31
CA ALA A 493 -36.43 -11.41 13.20
C ALA A 493 -35.09 -12.13 13.04
N MET A 494 -34.26 -11.66 12.11
CA MET A 494 -32.86 -12.08 12.07
C MET A 494 -32.20 -11.66 13.37
N LEU A 495 -31.22 -12.45 13.84
CA LEU A 495 -30.42 -11.99 14.97
C LEU A 495 -29.67 -10.74 14.55
N GLY A 496 -30.05 -9.64 15.20
CA GLY A 496 -29.79 -8.28 14.77
C GLY A 496 -30.90 -7.32 15.20
N GLU A 497 -32.11 -7.82 15.51
CA GLU A 497 -33.18 -6.99 16.06
C GLU A 497 -33.18 -6.99 17.60
N SER A 498 -32.71 -5.89 18.20
CA SER A 498 -33.55 -5.16 19.17
C SER A 498 -32.95 -3.81 19.59
N LYS A 499 -33.73 -2.76 19.27
CA LYS A 499 -33.79 -1.39 19.83
C LYS A 499 -32.67 -0.38 19.55
#